data_AF-A0A6G3YVR6-F1
#
_entry.id   AF-A0A6G3YVR6-F1
#
_cell.length_a   1.000
_cell.length_b   1.000
_cell.length_c   1.000
_cell.angle_alpha   90.00
_cell.angle_beta   90.00
_cell.angle_gamma   90.00
#
_symmetry.space_group_name_H-M   'P 1'
#
loop_
_entity.id
_entity.type
_entity.pdbx_description
1 polymer ?
#
loop_
_entity_poly.entity_id
_entity_poly.type
_entity_poly.pdbx_seq_one_letter_code
_entity_poly.pdbx_strand_id
1 'polypeptide(L)'
;MYKPFLQYLETSLHQRFSLQSRPIPDGLEFRMSERGRCPATIQSWCHQCPELRKIRYTYIDAGETSQILNSVIYPNHHFELPLLGIDFLSFG
;
A
#
# COMPACT_ATOMS: atom_id res chain seq x y z
N MET A 1 0.35 -8.59 -12.28
CA MET A 1 -1.12 -8.54 -12.09
C MET A 1 -1.58 -7.29 -11.36
N TYR A 2 -1.16 -7.00 -10.11
CA TYR A 2 -1.81 -5.94 -9.32
C TYR A 2 -1.23 -4.51 -9.44
N LYS A 3 -0.13 -4.31 -10.19
CA LYS A 3 0.46 -2.97 -10.46
C LYS A 3 -0.55 -1.93 -10.99
N PRO A 4 -1.48 -2.26 -11.91
CA PRO A 4 -2.49 -1.29 -12.36
C PRO A 4 -3.42 -0.80 -11.23
N PHE A 5 -3.76 -1.66 -10.26
CA PHE A 5 -4.58 -1.27 -9.11
C PHE A 5 -3.80 -0.38 -8.14
N LEU A 6 -2.51 -0.66 -7.93
CA LEU A 6 -1.62 0.21 -7.17
C LEU A 6 -1.55 1.62 -7.81
N GLN A 7 -1.29 1.69 -9.12
CA GLN A 7 -1.22 2.96 -9.85
C GLN A 7 -2.55 3.73 -9.81
N TYR A 8 -3.67 3.02 -9.94
CA TYR A 8 -5.00 3.63 -9.84
C TYR A 8 -5.26 4.18 -8.44
N LEU A 9 -4.89 3.44 -7.39
CA LEU A 9 -5.00 3.87 -6.00
C LEU A 9 -4.17 5.13 -5.75
N GLU A 10 -2.89 5.12 -6.11
CA GLU A 10 -1.98 6.27 -5.96
C GLU A 10 -2.52 7.50 -6.70
N THR A 11 -2.87 7.34 -7.97
CA THR A 11 -3.42 8.43 -8.79
C THR A 11 -4.71 8.98 -8.18
N SER A 12 -5.62 8.09 -7.77
CA SER A 12 -6.89 8.44 -7.17
C SER A 12 -6.77 9.22 -5.87
N LEU A 13 -5.77 8.88 -5.05
CA LEU A 13 -5.51 9.56 -3.78
C LEU A 13 -4.89 10.95 -4.03
N HIS A 14 -3.86 11.03 -4.88
CA HIS A 14 -3.20 12.30 -5.20
C HIS A 14 -4.10 13.30 -5.92
N GLN A 15 -5.06 12.83 -6.73
CA GLN A 15 -6.02 13.71 -7.39
C GLN A 15 -7.10 14.27 -6.46
N ARG A 16 -7.46 13.54 -5.39
CA ARG A 16 -8.58 13.89 -4.52
C ARG A 16 -8.16 14.55 -3.21
N PHE A 17 -6.93 14.32 -2.77
CA PHE A 17 -6.45 14.76 -1.46
C PHE A 17 -5.08 15.41 -1.55
N SER A 18 -4.85 16.41 -0.71
CA SER A 18 -3.53 17.01 -0.51
C SER A 18 -2.71 16.13 0.43
N LEU A 19 -2.14 15.05 -0.12
CA LEU A 19 -1.38 14.06 0.63
C LEU A 19 -0.06 14.63 1.18
N GLN A 20 0.26 14.24 2.41
CA GLN A 20 1.56 14.42 3.03
C GLN A 20 2.15 13.05 3.32
N SER A 21 3.45 12.89 3.04
CA SER A 21 4.15 11.67 3.41
C SER A 21 4.15 11.51 4.93
N ARG A 22 3.92 10.28 5.39
CA ARG A 22 3.98 9.90 6.80
C ARG A 22 5.16 8.94 6.98
N PRO A 23 6.02 9.14 8.00
CA PRO A 23 7.20 8.31 8.19
C PRO A 23 6.82 6.84 8.35
N ILE A 24 7.62 5.99 7.71
CA ILE A 24 7.64 4.54 7.86
C ILE A 24 8.90 4.21 8.69
N PRO A 25 8.83 3.28 9.65
CA PRO A 25 10.04 2.86 10.38
C PRO A 25 11.13 2.39 9.42
N ASP A 26 12.37 2.73 9.73
CA ASP A 26 13.52 2.47 8.87
C ASP A 26 13.63 0.99 8.46
N GLY A 27 13.78 0.76 7.16
CA GLY A 27 13.87 -0.57 6.58
C GLY A 27 12.53 -1.29 6.46
N LEU A 28 11.40 -0.60 6.54
CA LEU A 28 10.07 -1.16 6.22
C LEU A 28 9.43 -0.53 4.96
N GLU A 29 10.04 0.53 4.42
CA GLU A 29 9.69 1.15 3.16
C GLU A 29 9.95 0.22 1.97
N PHE A 30 11.06 -0.51 2.02
CA PHE A 30 11.44 -1.48 1.00
C PHE A 30 12.29 -2.60 1.61
N ARG A 31 11.97 -3.84 1.23
CA ARG A 31 12.86 -5.00 1.44
C ARG A 31 12.86 -5.88 0.22
N MET A 32 13.99 -6.53 0.00
CA MET A 32 14.14 -7.60 -0.96
C MET A 32 14.53 -8.87 -0.20
N SER A 33 13.83 -9.96 -0.49
CA SER A 33 14.19 -11.31 -0.06
C SER A 33 14.87 -12.03 -1.21
N GLU A 34 16.10 -12.46 -0.98
CA GLU A 34 16.84 -13.37 -1.87
C GLU A 34 16.58 -14.85 -1.53
N ARG A 35 15.73 -15.12 -0.54
CA ARG A 35 15.37 -16.49 -0.14
C ARG A 35 14.35 -17.07 -1.12
N GLY A 36 14.54 -18.33 -1.51
CA GLY A 36 13.64 -19.07 -2.40
C GLY A 36 14.21 -19.20 -3.83
N ARG A 37 13.38 -19.64 -4.77
CA ARG A 37 13.78 -19.77 -6.19
C ARG A 37 13.72 -18.45 -6.95
N CYS A 38 12.88 -17.51 -6.49
CA CYS A 38 12.70 -16.20 -7.11
C CYS A 38 12.84 -15.10 -6.06
N PRO A 39 13.52 -13.99 -6.37
CA PRO A 39 13.57 -12.85 -5.47
C PRO A 39 12.18 -12.26 -5.28
N ALA A 40 11.86 -11.88 -4.05
CA ALA A 40 10.60 -11.21 -3.72
C ALA A 40 10.89 -9.82 -3.17
N THR A 41 10.16 -8.81 -3.66
CA THR A 41 10.22 -7.45 -3.12
C THR A 41 8.95 -7.15 -2.34
N ILE A 42 9.10 -6.36 -1.28
CA ILE A 42 8.00 -5.71 -0.57
C ILE A 42 8.31 -4.22 -0.55
N GLN A 43 7.34 -3.42 -0.96
CA GLN A 43 7.41 -1.97 -0.91
C GLN A 43 6.17 -1.42 -0.21
N SER A 44 6.38 -0.47 0.70
CA SER A 44 5.34 0.13 1.51
C SER A 44 5.34 1.64 1.38
N TRP A 45 4.15 2.22 1.38
CA TRP A 45 3.93 3.65 1.37
C TRP A 45 2.97 4.04 2.50
N CYS A 46 3.16 5.25 3.02
CA CYS A 46 2.35 5.76 4.10
C CYS A 46 2.16 7.27 3.91
N HIS A 47 0.91 7.70 3.91
CA HIS A 47 0.52 9.10 3.73
C HIS A 47 -0.55 9.48 4.75
N GLN A 48 -0.82 10.78 4.84
CA GLN A 48 -1.91 11.35 5.61
C GLN A 48 -2.40 12.67 4.99
N CYS A 49 -3.61 13.08 5.33
CA CYS A 49 -4.17 14.40 5.02
C CYS A 49 -5.21 14.77 6.12
N PRO A 50 -5.79 15.99 6.12
CA PRO A 50 -6.76 16.39 7.13
C PRO A 50 -7.93 15.40 7.30
N GLU A 51 -8.43 14.86 6.19
CA GLU A 51 -9.56 13.93 6.13
C GLU A 51 -9.18 12.50 6.50
N LEU A 52 -7.94 12.09 6.19
CA LEU A 52 -7.46 10.72 6.32
C LEU A 52 -6.21 10.69 7.19
N ARG A 53 -6.38 10.31 8.46
CA ARG A 53 -5.29 10.30 9.45
C ARG A 53 -4.15 9.34 9.13
N LYS A 54 -4.40 8.32 8.31
CA LYS A 54 -3.39 7.37 7.82
C LYS A 54 -3.90 6.68 6.56
N ILE A 55 -3.05 6.62 5.54
CA ILE A 55 -3.25 5.83 4.33
C ILE A 55 -2.02 4.97 4.20
N ARG A 56 -2.17 3.64 4.26
CA ARG A 56 -1.06 2.72 4.03
C ARG A 56 -1.38 1.81 2.87
N TYR A 57 -0.39 1.51 2.05
CA TYR A 57 -0.49 0.45 1.06
C TYR A 57 0.87 -0.21 0.89
N THR A 58 0.83 -1.49 0.57
CA THR A 58 2.00 -2.35 0.43
C THR A 58 1.80 -3.23 -0.78
N TYR A 59 2.82 -3.32 -1.61
CA TYR A 59 2.85 -4.19 -2.78
C TYR A 59 3.99 -5.19 -2.63
N ILE A 60 3.68 -6.47 -2.81
CA ILE A 60 4.65 -7.56 -2.82
C ILE A 60 4.69 -8.17 -4.21
N ASP A 61 5.88 -8.25 -4.78
CA ASP A 61 6.14 -8.85 -6.09
C ASP A 61 7.12 -10.01 -5.93
N ALA A 62 6.63 -11.24 -6.07
CA ALA A 62 7.45 -12.45 -6.14
C ALA A 62 7.37 -13.09 -7.54
N GLY A 63 7.20 -12.28 -8.58
CA GLY A 63 7.09 -12.74 -9.96
C GLY A 63 5.86 -13.61 -10.18
N GLU A 64 6.05 -14.77 -10.83
CA GLU A 64 4.96 -15.71 -11.12
C GLU A 64 4.47 -16.47 -9.87
N THR A 65 5.27 -16.53 -8.80
CA THR A 65 4.92 -17.31 -7.60
C THR A 65 3.84 -16.64 -6.75
N SER A 66 3.91 -15.32 -6.57
CA SER A 66 2.94 -14.60 -5.75
C SER A 66 2.94 -13.11 -6.04
N GLN A 67 1.76 -12.50 -5.99
CA GLN A 67 1.60 -11.05 -5.94
C GLN A 67 0.56 -10.66 -4.89
N ILE A 68 0.86 -9.62 -4.11
CA ILE A 68 -0.02 -9.14 -3.04
C ILE A 68 -0.14 -7.61 -3.13
N LEU A 69 -1.36 -7.10 -3.00
CA LEU A 69 -1.64 -5.69 -2.78
C LEU A 69 -2.50 -5.55 -1.53
N ASN A 70 -1.93 -4.94 -0.49
CA ASN A 70 -2.65 -4.63 0.75
C ASN A 70 -2.79 -3.11 0.87
N SER A 71 -3.97 -2.61 1.25
CA SER A 71 -4.16 -1.20 1.59
C SER A 71 -5.16 -1.03 2.72
N VAL A 72 -4.90 -0.07 3.60
CA VAL A 72 -5.90 0.40 4.56
C VAL A 72 -5.89 1.92 4.63
N ILE A 73 -7.07 2.51 4.51
CA ILE A 73 -7.32 3.94 4.67
C ILE A 73 -8.11 4.17 5.95
N TYR A 74 -7.55 4.98 6.83
CA TYR A 74 -8.12 5.35 8.11
C TYR A 74 -8.63 6.79 8.03
N PRO A 75 -9.96 7.01 8.11
CA PRO A 75 -10.51 8.35 8.26
C PRO A 75 -10.02 9.01 9.55
N ASN A 76 -9.99 10.33 9.55
CA ASN A 76 -9.80 11.10 10.77
C ASN A 76 -10.95 10.84 11.75
N HIS A 77 -10.65 10.86 13.05
CA HIS A 77 -11.61 10.56 14.12
C HIS A 77 -12.82 11.50 14.17
N HIS A 78 -12.70 12.70 13.57
CA HIS A 78 -13.79 13.67 13.46
C HIS A 78 -14.87 13.28 12.43
N PHE A 79 -14.61 12.27 11.59
CA PHE A 79 -15.57 11.79 10.59
C PHE A 79 -16.06 10.39 10.96
N GLU A 80 -17.38 10.20 10.96
CA GLU A 80 -18.02 8.88 11.11
C GLU A 80 -18.02 8.13 9.76
N LEU A 81 -16.82 7.85 9.26
CA LEU A 81 -16.59 7.13 7.99
C LEU A 81 -16.05 5.73 8.25
N PRO A 82 -16.39 4.74 7.40
CA PRO A 82 -15.81 3.40 7.50
C PRO A 82 -14.33 3.42 7.11
N LEU A 83 -13.59 2.42 7.59
CA LEU A 83 -12.26 2.13 7.08
C LEU A 83 -12.38 1.44 5.72
N LEU A 84 -11.56 1.84 4.75
CA LEU A 84 -11.40 1.06 3.52
C LEU A 84 -10.24 0.08 3.73
N GLY A 85 -10.51 -1.21 3.51
CA GLY A 85 -9.50 -2.26 3.51
C GLY A 85 -9.49 -2.98 2.16
N ILE A 86 -8.32 -3.15 1.57
CA ILE A 86 -8.08 -3.90 0.33
C ILE A 86 -7.02 -4.95 0.63
N ASP A 87 -7.29 -6.20 0.25
CA ASP A 87 -6.32 -7.28 0.37
C ASP A 87 -6.48 -8.23 -0.82
N PHE A 88 -5.58 -8.09 -1.80
CA PHE A 88 -5.52 -8.96 -2.97
C PHE A 88 -4.34 -9.90 -2.82
N LEU A 89 -4.59 -11.20 -2.93
CA LEU A 89 -3.57 -12.23 -2.90
C LEU A 89 -3.75 -13.13 -4.12
N SER A 90 -2.67 -13.32 -4.86
CA SER A 90 -2.58 -14.29 -5.94
C SER A 90 -1.38 -15.18 -5.69
N PHE A 91 -1.60 -16.48 -5.81
CA PHE A 91 -0.56 -17.51 -5.71
C PHE A 91 -0.57 -18.30 -7.03
N GLY A 92 0.62 -18.46 -7.63
CA GLY A 92 0.81 -19.20 -8.88
C GLY A 92 0.78 -20.72 -8.69
#